data_AF-A0AAC9QSR8-F1
#
_entry.id   AF-A0AAC9QSR8-F1
#
_cell.length_a   1.000
_cell.length_b   1.000
_cell.length_c   1.000
_cell.angle_alpha   90.00
_cell.angle_beta   90.00
_cell.angle_gamma   90.00
#
_symmetry.space_group_name_H-M   'P 1'
#
loop_
_entity.id
_entity.type
_entity.pdbx_description
1 polymer ?
#
loop_
_entity_poly.entity_id
_entity_poly.type
_entity_poly.pdbx_seq_one_letter_code
_entity_poly.pdbx_strand_id
1 'polypeptide(L)'
;MFFKTGDFVQLANKHVFEVVYADEKKAVCLFLHGGKKRGYFYSDHTAVIANEVRYYKNAHWLKKIPKIDKINELSWEPLETQLNYTIGQETLWA
;
A
#
# COMPACT_ATOMS: atom_id res chain seq x y z
N MET A 1 -12.80 -12.16 -2.63
CA MET A 1 -11.53 -11.41 -2.51
C MET A 1 -10.59 -12.10 -1.53
N PHE A 2 -9.28 -12.05 -1.76
CA PHE A 2 -8.27 -12.68 -0.90
C PHE A 2 -7.78 -11.72 0.20
N PHE A 3 -7.47 -10.48 -0.15
CA PHE A 3 -7.08 -9.38 0.72
C PHE A 3 -8.23 -8.42 0.99
N LYS A 4 -8.19 -7.76 2.15
CA LYS A 4 -9.09 -6.69 2.56
C LYS A 4 -8.29 -5.43 2.91
N THR A 5 -8.91 -4.26 2.80
CA THR A 5 -8.34 -3.02 3.32
C THR A 5 -7.96 -3.18 4.79
N GLY A 6 -6.75 -2.76 5.15
CA GLY A 6 -6.15 -2.92 6.48
C GLY A 6 -5.39 -4.24 6.68
N ASP A 7 -5.39 -5.16 5.71
CA ASP A 7 -4.56 -6.37 5.79
C ASP A 7 -3.07 -6.00 5.69
N PHE A 8 -2.26 -6.60 6.56
CA PHE A 8 -0.80 -6.59 6.44
C PHE A 8 -0.32 -7.92 5.86
N VAL A 9 0.54 -7.86 4.85
CA VAL A 9 1.00 -9.02 4.09
C VAL A 9 2.52 -9.05 4.09
N GLN A 10 3.11 -10.19 4.47
CA GLN A 10 4.55 -10.43 4.39
C GLN A 10 4.87 -11.45 3.29
N LEU A 11 5.83 -11.12 2.44
CA LEU A 11 6.38 -12.03 1.43
C LEU A 11 7.53 -12.87 1.99
N ALA A 12 7.89 -13.93 1.27
CA ALA A 12 9.03 -14.80 1.59
C ALA A 12 10.36 -14.05 1.69
N ASN A 13 10.57 -13.00 0.89
CA ASN A 13 11.75 -12.12 0.96
C ASN A 13 11.69 -11.12 2.13
N LYS A 14 10.75 -11.27 3.06
CA LYS A 14 10.51 -10.44 4.24
C LYS A 14 9.99 -9.03 3.97
N HIS A 15 9.71 -8.68 2.71
CA HIS A 15 8.98 -7.45 2.39
C HIS A 15 7.58 -7.50 2.98
N VAL A 16 7.12 -6.36 3.48
CA VAL A 16 5.81 -6.20 4.10
C VAL A 16 5.04 -5.13 3.33
N PHE A 17 3.75 -5.35 3.16
CA PHE A 17 2.84 -4.34 2.62
C PHE A 17 1.63 -4.18 3.51
N GLU A 18 1.04 -2.99 3.45
CA GLU A 18 -0.30 -2.73 3.94
C GLU A 18 -1.24 -2.55 2.74
N VAL A 19 -2.41 -3.20 2.80
CA VAL A 19 -3.47 -3.03 1.81
C VAL A 19 -4.31 -1.81 2.18
N VAL A 20 -4.17 -0.72 1.43
CA VAL A 20 -4.89 0.54 1.70
C VAL A 20 -6.22 0.65 0.96
N TYR A 21 -6.39 -0.15 -0.10
CA TYR A 21 -7.66 -0.30 -0.81
C TYR A 21 -7.77 -1.71 -1.36
N ALA A 22 -8.96 -2.30 -1.31
CA ALA A 22 -9.23 -3.60 -1.91
C ALA A 22 -10.66 -3.68 -2.45
N ASP A 23 -10.80 -4.22 -3.65
CA ASP A 23 -12.07 -4.66 -4.24
C ASP A 23 -11.99 -6.13 -4.67
N GLU A 24 -13.01 -6.65 -5.34
CA GLU A 24 -13.05 -8.05 -5.76
C GLU A 24 -11.93 -8.44 -6.74
N LYS A 25 -11.43 -7.50 -7.53
CA LYS A 25 -10.48 -7.73 -8.62
C LYS A 25 -9.05 -7.36 -8.23
N LYS A 26 -8.85 -6.28 -7.48
CA LYS A 26 -7.53 -5.72 -7.17
C LYS A 26 -7.40 -5.22 -5.73
N ALA A 27 -6.16 -5.16 -5.28
CA ALA A 27 -5.76 -4.54 -4.03
C ALA A 27 -4.59 -3.58 -4.28
N VAL A 28 -4.65 -2.40 -3.66
CA VAL A 28 -3.59 -1.39 -3.67
C VAL A 28 -2.84 -1.50 -2.36
N CYS A 29 -1.52 -1.63 -2.47
CA CYS A 29 -0.63 -1.92 -1.38
C CYS A 29 0.43 -0.82 -1.25
N LEU A 30 0.66 -0.36 -0.02
CA LEU A 30 1.82 0.47 0.33
C LEU A 30 2.94 -0.43 0.84
N PHE A 31 4.16 -0.19 0.38
CA PHE A 31 5.32 -0.95 0.81
C PHE A 31 5.84 -0.45 2.15
N LEU A 32 6.22 -1.37 3.03
CA LEU A 32 6.88 -1.06 4.29
C LEU A 32 8.30 -1.62 4.30
N HIS A 33 9.27 -0.76 4.60
CA HIS A 33 10.62 -1.18 4.93
C HIS A 33 10.71 -1.47 6.43
N GLY A 34 11.13 -2.69 6.78
CA GLY A 34 11.43 -3.06 8.16
C GLY A 34 12.93 -3.03 8.43
N GLY A 35 13.38 -2.24 9.40
CA GLY A 35 14.77 -2.19 9.84
C GLY A 35 14.92 -2.56 11.33
N LYS A 36 15.85 -3.45 11.68
CA LYS A 36 16.12 -3.88 13.07
C LYS A 36 16.35 -2.74 14.07
N LYS A 37 16.75 -1.55 13.60
CA LYS A 37 17.04 -0.36 14.43
C LYS A 37 15.97 0.72 14.38
N ARG A 38 15.14 0.78 13.33
CA ARG A 38 14.26 1.93 13.02
C ARG A 38 12.78 1.56 12.90
N GLY A 39 12.38 0.35 13.28
CA GLY A 39 10.98 -0.09 13.12
C GLY A 39 10.56 -0.21 11.65
N TYR A 40 9.26 -0.18 11.39
CA TYR A 40 8.70 -0.12 10.04
C TYR A 40 8.45 1.32 9.62
N PHE A 41 8.65 1.64 8.34
CA PHE A 41 8.27 2.92 7.73
C PHE A 41 7.78 2.67 6.30
N TYR A 42 6.87 3.51 5.81
CA TYR A 42 6.41 3.42 4.43
C TYR A 42 7.52 3.84 3.47
N SER A 43 7.56 3.19 2.30
CA SER A 43 8.35 3.67 1.18
C SER A 43 7.50 4.51 0.23
N ASP A 44 8.16 5.14 -0.72
CA ASP A 44 7.60 5.82 -1.88
C ASP A 44 6.99 4.85 -2.94
N HIS A 45 7.09 3.53 -2.72
CA HIS A 45 6.62 2.53 -3.66
C HIS A 45 5.22 2.03 -3.31
N THR A 46 4.37 1.97 -4.34
CA THR A 46 3.04 1.35 -4.28
C THR A 46 2.97 0.17 -5.25
N ALA A 47 2.09 -0.78 -4.96
CA ALA A 47 1.83 -1.92 -5.84
C ALA A 47 0.34 -2.16 -5.98
N VAL A 48 -0.09 -2.53 -7.19
CA VAL A 48 -1.46 -3.02 -7.45
C VAL A 48 -1.36 -4.50 -7.76
N ILE A 49 -2.05 -5.32 -6.96
CA ILE A 49 -2.05 -6.78 -7.10
C ILE A 49 -3.46 -7.29 -7.39
N ALA A 50 -3.58 -8.45 -8.02
CA ALA A 50 -4.86 -9.13 -8.18
C ALA A 50 -5.46 -9.46 -6.80
N ASN A 51 -6.77 -9.58 -6.70
CA ASN A 51 -7.44 -9.90 -5.42
C ASN A 51 -8.37 -11.12 -5.50
N GLU A 52 -8.34 -11.83 -6.63
CA GLU A 52 -9.08 -13.07 -6.77
C GLU A 52 -8.36 -14.21 -6.02
N VAL A 53 -9.12 -14.94 -5.20
CA VAL A 53 -8.60 -16.04 -4.34
C VAL A 53 -7.85 -17.10 -5.13
N ARG A 54 -8.26 -17.35 -6.39
CA ARG A 54 -7.63 -18.36 -7.26
C ARG A 54 -6.13 -18.14 -7.49
N TYR A 55 -5.66 -16.89 -7.48
CA TYR A 55 -4.24 -16.57 -7.69
C TYR A 55 -3.37 -16.87 -6.47
N TYR A 56 -3.98 -17.09 -5.31
CA TYR A 56 -3.31 -17.25 -4.03
C TYR A 56 -3.51 -18.63 -3.40
N LYS A 57 -4.20 -19.52 -4.11
CA LYS A 57 -4.36 -20.92 -3.69
C LYS A 57 -2.96 -21.55 -3.60
N ASN A 58 -2.60 -22.02 -2.41
CA ASN A 58 -1.28 -22.62 -2.12
C ASN A 58 -0.08 -21.66 -2.26
N ALA A 59 -0.30 -20.35 -2.12
CA ALA A 59 0.79 -19.37 -2.16
C ALA A 59 1.63 -19.38 -0.87
N HIS A 60 2.59 -20.31 -0.77
CA HIS A 60 3.52 -20.40 0.37
C HIS A 60 4.46 -19.19 0.50
N TRP A 61 4.58 -18.39 -0.56
CA TRP A 61 5.44 -17.22 -0.63
C TRP A 61 4.85 -15.97 0.02
N LEU A 62 3.59 -16.02 0.47
CA LEU A 62 2.92 -14.91 1.15
C LEU A 62 2.25 -15.39 2.44
N LYS A 63 2.21 -14.52 3.45
CA LYS A 63 1.39 -14.72 4.63
C LYS A 63 0.76 -13.41 5.09
N LYS A 64 -0.47 -13.48 5.59
CA LYS A 64 -1.08 -12.37 6.33
C LYS A 64 -0.45 -12.32 7.72
N ILE A 65 -0.13 -11.12 8.19
CA ILE A 65 0.45 -10.89 9.51
C ILE A 65 -0.46 -9.97 10.32
N PRO A 66 -0.31 -9.93 11.67
CA PRO A 66 -1.01 -8.95 12.48
C PRO A 66 -0.72 -7.52 12.03
N LYS A 67 -1.66 -6.62 12.33
CA LYS A 67 -1.49 -5.18 12.12
C LYS A 67 -0.21 -4.70 12.82
N ILE A 68 0.49 -3.76 12.18
CA ILE A 68 1.66 -3.10 12.74
C ILE A 68 1.21 -1.75 13.31
N ASP A 69 1.14 -1.65 14.64
CA ASP A 69 0.58 -0.46 15.32
C ASP A 69 1.51 0.75 15.32
N LYS A 70 2.81 0.54 15.16
CA LYS A 70 3.82 1.62 15.14
C LYS A 70 4.60 1.57 13.83
N ILE A 71 4.09 2.29 12.85
CA ILE A 71 4.80 2.60 11.61
C ILE A 71 5.33 4.01 11.77
N ASN A 72 6.64 4.17 11.66
CA ASN A 72 7.27 5.47 11.73
C ASN A 72 6.82 6.30 10.54
N GLU A 73 6.09 7.38 10.84
CA GLU A 73 5.73 8.44 9.92
C GLU A 73 6.99 9.27 9.66
N LEU A 74 7.88 8.78 8.79
CA LEU A 74 8.88 9.67 8.20
C LEU A 74 8.13 10.59 7.25
N SER A 75 7.92 11.83 7.71
CA SER A 75 7.62 13.03 6.92
C SER A 75 6.70 12.78 5.71
N TRP A 76 5.44 12.47 6.00
CA TRP A 76 4.38 12.74 5.03
C TRP A 76 4.25 14.26 4.92
N GLU A 77 5.03 14.85 4.02
CA GLU A 77 4.70 16.19 3.55
C GLU A 77 3.49 16.02 2.61
N PRO A 78 2.34 16.66 2.89
CA PRO A 78 1.28 16.69 1.92
C PRO A 78 1.86 17.23 0.61
N LEU A 79 1.59 16.55 -0.51
CA LEU A 79 1.81 17.14 -1.82
C LEU A 79 1.20 18.53 -1.76
N GLU A 80 2.02 19.56 -1.89
CA GLU A 80 1.57 20.94 -1.75
C GLU A 80 0.26 21.08 -2.51
N THR A 81 -0.76 21.64 -1.84
CA THR A 81 -2.16 21.74 -2.29
C THR A 81 -2.35 22.52 -3.61
N GLN A 82 -1.26 22.86 -4.31
CA GLN A 82 -1.22 23.53 -5.59
C GLN A 82 -0.77 22.60 -6.73
N LEU A 83 -1.25 21.34 -6.75
CA LEU A 83 -1.30 20.61 -8.01
C LEU A 83 -2.46 21.16 -8.83
N ASN A 84 -2.19 22.25 -9.58
CA ASN A 84 -3.06 22.71 -10.65
C ASN A 84 -3.06 21.64 -11.76
N TYR A 85 -3.95 20.66 -11.65
CA TYR A 85 -4.21 19.73 -12.74
C TYR A 85 -4.98 20.47 -13.83
N THR A 86 -4.29 20.87 -14.89
CA THR A 86 -4.94 21.35 -16.11
C THR A 86 -5.51 20.14 -16.86
N ILE A 87 -6.74 19.72 -16.54
CA ILE A 87 -7.48 18.73 -17.34
C ILE A 87 -8.20 19.48 -18.45
N GLY A 88 -7.57 19.57 -19.62
CA GLY A 88 -8.08 20.39 -20.72
C GLY A 88 -7.91 21.89 -20.42
N GLN A 89 -7.67 22.68 -21.44
CA GLN A 89 -7.40 24.12 -21.31
C GLN A 89 -8.65 24.93 -20.95
N GLU A 90 -9.25 24.76 -19.78
CA GLU A 90 -10.19 25.75 -19.26
C GLU A 90 -9.95 26.02 -17.78
N THR A 91 -9.28 27.15 -17.53
CA THR A 91 -9.15 27.74 -16.21
C THR A 91 -10.47 28.43 -15.87
N LEU A 92 -11.28 27.82 -15.00
CA LEU A 92 -12.40 28.49 -14.36
C LEU A 92 -11.90 29.15 -13.08
N TRP A 93 -11.78 30.48 -13.08
CA TRP A 93 -11.57 31.28 -11.86
C TRP A 93 -12.93 31.61 -11.23
N ALA A 94 -12.97 31.62 -9.89
CA ALA A 94 -14.00 32.27 -9.09
C ALA A 94 -13.51 33.63 -8.61
#